data_AF-C3RUK9-F1
#
_entry.id   AF-C3RUK9-F1
#
_cell.length_a   1.000
_cell.length_b   1.000
_cell.length_c   1.000
_cell.angle_alpha   90.00
_cell.angle_beta   90.00
_cell.angle_gamma   90.00
#
_symmetry.space_group_name_H-M   'P 1'
#
loop_
_entity.id
_entity.type
_entity.pdbx_description
1 polymer ?
#
loop_
_entity_poly.entity_id
_entity_poly.type
_entity_poly.pdbx_seq_one_letter_code
_entity_poly.pdbx_strand_id
1 'polypeptide(L)'
;SITEQLDAIQLRTSQMISQQYACYLQELEPALAEHNIQRICLKEASVKHREAADRIFQEEIFPVLSPMAVHATEDLPLLVNHALYVCVQIAIPKAKR
;
A
#
# COMPACT_ATOMS: atom_id res chain seq x y z
N SER A 1 26.03 23.85 2.84
CA SER A 1 25.36 24.24 1.57
C SER A 1 23.91 23.79 1.59
N ILE A 2 23.06 24.22 0.64
CA ILE A 2 21.66 23.71 0.54
C ILE A 2 21.65 22.19 0.36
N THR A 3 22.57 21.65 -0.45
CA THR A 3 22.71 20.21 -0.67
C THR A 3 23.02 19.47 0.63
N GLU A 4 23.99 19.92 1.41
CA GLU A 4 24.32 19.31 2.71
C GLU A 4 23.13 19.30 3.68
N GLN A 5 22.29 20.36 3.65
CA GLN A 5 21.08 20.41 4.48
C GLN A 5 20.03 19.39 4.01
N LEU A 6 19.82 19.26 2.70
CA LEU A 6 18.90 18.27 2.14
C LEU A 6 19.36 16.84 2.42
N ASP A 7 20.67 16.57 2.30
CA ASP A 7 21.26 15.27 2.59
C ASP A 7 21.08 14.91 4.08
N ALA A 8 21.31 15.87 4.98
CA ALA A 8 21.09 15.69 6.41
C ALA A 8 19.62 15.43 6.75
N ILE A 9 18.69 16.13 6.08
CA ILE A 9 17.25 15.90 6.24
C ILE A 9 16.88 14.49 5.75
N GLN A 10 17.33 14.09 4.57
CA GLN A 10 17.06 12.76 4.00
C GLN A 10 17.59 11.65 4.92
N LEU A 11 18.81 11.80 5.44
CA LEU A 11 19.39 10.84 6.37
C LEU A 11 18.52 10.70 7.63
N ARG A 12 18.13 11.82 8.24
CA ARG A 12 17.29 11.80 9.44
C ARG A 12 15.91 11.20 9.19
N THR A 13 15.24 11.57 8.09
CA THR A 13 13.89 11.06 7.80
C THR A 13 13.90 9.57 7.47
N SER A 14 14.92 9.07 6.75
CA SER A 14 15.06 7.64 6.49
C SER A 14 15.28 6.81 7.77
N GLN A 15 16.05 7.34 8.73
CA GLN A 15 16.22 6.72 10.05
C GLN A 15 14.91 6.68 10.83
N MET A 16 14.16 7.79 10.83
CA MET A 16 12.84 7.85 11.50
C MET A 16 11.85 6.86 10.91
N ILE A 17 11.79 6.74 9.58
CA ILE A 17 10.94 5.77 8.90
C ILE A 17 11.34 4.34 9.29
N SER A 18 12.64 4.04 9.29
CA SER A 18 13.14 2.72 9.68
C SER A 18 12.76 2.35 11.12
N GLN A 19 12.90 3.30 12.05
CA GLN A 19 12.48 3.12 13.45
C GLN A 19 10.97 2.91 13.58
N GLN A 20 10.17 3.66 12.82
CA GLN A 20 8.71 3.50 12.81
C GLN A 20 8.29 2.10 12.36
N TYR A 21 8.87 1.60 11.27
CA TYR A 21 8.57 0.24 10.78
C TYR A 21 9.06 -0.84 11.76
N ALA A 22 10.23 -0.65 12.37
CA ALA A 22 10.73 -1.58 13.38
C ALA A 22 9.79 -1.66 14.58
N CYS A 23 9.40 -0.51 15.15
CA CYS A 23 8.44 -0.45 16.26
C CYS A 23 7.10 -1.09 15.87
N TYR A 24 6.56 -0.75 14.70
CA TYR A 24 5.29 -1.32 14.24
C TYR A 24 5.33 -2.84 14.08
N LEU A 25 6.32 -3.37 13.35
CA LEU A 25 6.38 -4.78 12.98
C LEU A 25 6.95 -5.69 14.08
N GLN A 26 7.89 -5.19 14.89
CA GLN A 26 8.65 -5.99 15.86
C GLN A 26 8.17 -5.80 17.30
N GLU A 27 7.46 -4.71 17.61
CA GLU A 27 6.96 -4.43 18.97
C GLU A 27 5.44 -4.44 19.00
N LEU A 28 4.79 -3.59 18.20
CA LEU A 28 3.34 -3.40 18.25
C LEU A 28 2.56 -4.62 17.75
N GLU A 29 2.92 -5.16 16.58
CA GLU A 29 2.22 -6.33 16.04
C GLU A 29 2.30 -7.56 16.96
N PRO A 30 3.47 -7.95 17.49
CA PRO A 30 3.55 -9.04 18.45
C PRO A 30 2.74 -8.77 19.72
N ALA A 31 2.83 -7.57 20.30
CA ALA A 31 2.09 -7.22 21.51
C ALA A 31 0.57 -7.26 21.29
N LEU A 32 0.08 -6.82 20.12
CA LEU A 32 -1.33 -6.96 19.76
C LEU A 32 -1.73 -8.43 19.62
N ALA A 33 -0.87 -9.26 19.03
CA ALA A 33 -1.12 -10.69 18.83
C ALA A 33 -1.22 -11.46 20.16
N GLU A 34 -0.43 -11.10 21.18
CA GLU A 34 -0.56 -11.63 22.55
C GLU A 34 -1.97 -11.39 23.14
N HIS A 35 -2.63 -10.33 22.70
CA HIS A 35 -4.01 -10.00 23.07
C HIS A 35 -5.06 -10.46 22.03
N ASN A 36 -4.69 -11.37 21.13
CA ASN A 36 -5.55 -11.91 20.05
C ASN A 36 -6.02 -10.86 19.02
N ILE A 37 -5.29 -9.75 18.89
CA ILE A 37 -5.53 -8.73 17.86
C ILE A 37 -4.45 -8.89 16.79
N GLN A 38 -4.86 -9.19 15.55
CA GLN A 38 -3.92 -9.47 14.47
C GLN A 38 -4.42 -8.93 13.14
N ARG A 39 -3.48 -8.56 12.27
CA ARG A 39 -3.79 -8.32 10.85
C ARG A 39 -4.00 -9.64 10.15
N ILE A 40 -5.03 -9.69 9.32
CA ILE A 40 -5.36 -10.89 8.56
C ILE A 40 -4.85 -10.71 7.13
N CYS A 41 -3.93 -11.57 6.72
CA CYS A 41 -3.60 -11.70 5.31
C CYS A 41 -4.79 -12.33 4.58
N LEU A 42 -5.31 -11.68 3.53
CA LEU A 42 -6.48 -12.19 2.78
C LEU A 42 -6.28 -13.61 2.25
N LYS A 43 -5.03 -14.00 1.93
CA LYS A 43 -4.68 -15.36 1.49
C LYS A 43 -4.88 -16.42 2.58
N GLU A 44 -4.76 -16.02 3.84
CA GLU A 44 -4.85 -16.89 5.04
C GLU A 44 -6.17 -16.69 5.78
N ALA A 45 -7.03 -15.79 5.29
CA ALA A 45 -8.30 -15.46 5.91
C ALA A 45 -9.24 -16.67 5.99
N SER A 46 -10.15 -16.65 6.96
CA SER A 46 -11.29 -17.58 6.98
C SER A 46 -12.26 -17.25 5.82
N VAL A 47 -13.16 -18.18 5.50
CA VAL A 47 -14.23 -17.93 4.51
C VAL A 47 -15.04 -16.68 4.90
N LYS A 48 -15.43 -16.58 6.17
CA LYS A 48 -16.18 -15.44 6.71
C LYS A 48 -15.45 -14.10 6.53
N HIS A 49 -14.14 -14.06 6.77
CA HIS A 49 -13.36 -12.83 6.60
C HIS A 49 -13.21 -12.44 5.13
N ARG A 50 -13.04 -13.42 4.23
CA ARG A 50 -13.02 -13.16 2.78
C ARG A 50 -14.36 -12.61 2.29
N GLU A 51 -15.47 -13.25 2.65
CA GLU A 51 -16.80 -12.80 2.28
C GLU A 51 -17.09 -11.37 2.78
N ALA A 52 -16.65 -11.05 4.00
CA ALA A 52 -16.76 -9.70 4.53
C ALA A 52 -15.91 -8.69 3.74
N ALA A 53 -14.66 -9.03 3.41
CA ALA A 53 -13.78 -8.18 2.63
C ALA A 53 -14.28 -7.98 1.19
N ASP A 54 -14.74 -9.05 0.54
CA ASP A 54 -15.31 -9.02 -0.81
C ASP A 54 -16.55 -8.15 -0.86
N ARG A 55 -17.43 -8.27 0.15
CA ARG A 55 -18.63 -7.43 0.24
C ARG A 55 -18.25 -5.94 0.37
N ILE A 56 -17.35 -5.58 1.28
CA ILE A 56 -16.85 -4.19 1.42
C ILE A 56 -16.24 -3.72 0.10
N PHE A 57 -15.44 -4.56 -0.56
CA PHE A 57 -14.84 -4.19 -1.82
C PHE A 57 -15.90 -3.90 -2.90
N GLN A 58 -16.90 -4.76 -3.07
CA GLN A 58 -17.93 -4.60 -4.10
C GLN A 58 -18.90 -3.45 -3.79
N GLU A 59 -19.30 -3.29 -2.53
CA GLU A 59 -20.33 -2.32 -2.14
C GLU A 59 -19.78 -0.91 -1.89
N GLU A 60 -18.54 -0.79 -1.39
CA GLU A 60 -18.00 0.50 -0.92
C GLU A 60 -16.78 0.96 -1.72
N ILE A 61 -15.83 0.07 -2.02
CA ILE A 61 -14.54 0.45 -2.62
C ILE A 61 -14.64 0.54 -4.14
N PHE A 62 -15.12 -0.51 -4.81
CA PHE A 62 -15.19 -0.61 -6.26
C PHE A 62 -16.01 0.51 -6.92
N PRO A 63 -17.18 0.92 -6.40
CA PRO A 63 -17.99 1.97 -7.03
C PRO A 63 -17.30 3.35 -7.07
N VAL A 64 -16.34 3.60 -6.18
CA VAL A 64 -15.62 4.89 -6.11
C VAL A 64 -14.19 4.81 -6.67
N LEU A 65 -13.71 3.61 -7.02
CA LEU A 65 -12.42 3.46 -7.68
C LEU A 65 -12.52 3.92 -9.14
N SER A 66 -11.66 4.87 -9.50
CA SER A 66 -11.51 5.35 -10.89
C SER A 66 -10.13 4.96 -11.42
N PRO A 67 -10.01 3.84 -12.17
CA PRO A 67 -8.76 3.44 -12.79
C PRO A 67 -8.26 4.51 -13.76
N MET A 68 -6.96 4.78 -13.73
CA MET A 68 -6.29 5.72 -14.63
C MET A 68 -5.28 4.95 -15.46
N ALA A 69 -5.47 4.90 -16.77
CA ALA A 69 -4.48 4.32 -17.67
C ALA A 69 -3.26 5.25 -17.76
N VAL A 70 -2.06 4.67 -17.75
CA VAL A 70 -0.81 5.41 -17.90
C VAL A 70 -0.06 4.83 -19.11
N HIS A 71 0.20 5.69 -20.10
CA HIS A 71 0.93 5.34 -21.32
C HIS A 71 2.25 6.10 -21.37
N ALA A 72 3.30 5.47 -21.91
CA ALA A 72 4.63 6.10 -21.98
C ALA A 72 4.68 7.35 -22.89
N THR A 73 3.69 7.52 -23.75
CA THR A 73 3.57 8.63 -24.71
C THR A 73 2.75 9.81 -24.16
N GLU A 74 2.18 9.66 -22.97
CA GLU A 74 1.31 10.65 -22.35
C GLU A 74 1.93 11.17 -21.05
N ASP A 75 1.56 12.39 -20.67
CA ASP A 75 1.97 12.94 -19.37
C ASP A 75 1.33 12.14 -18.23
N LEU A 76 2.07 12.02 -17.12
CA LEU A 76 1.55 11.36 -15.92
C LEU A 76 0.28 12.09 -15.43
N PRO A 77 -0.80 11.37 -15.06
CA PRO A 77 -1.98 12.01 -14.51
C PRO A 77 -1.66 12.80 -13.24
N LEU A 78 -2.46 13.83 -12.99
CA LEU A 78 -2.34 14.65 -11.78
C LEU A 78 -2.58 13.79 -10.53
N LEU A 79 -1.54 13.68 -9.69
CA LEU A 79 -1.61 13.01 -8.40
C LEU A 79 -1.89 14.04 -7.30
N VAL A 80 -2.96 13.81 -6.55
CA VAL A 80 -3.36 14.66 -5.43
C VAL A 80 -2.42 14.41 -4.27
N ASN A 81 -1.97 15.49 -3.63
CA ASN A 81 -1.10 15.40 -2.47
C ASN A 81 -1.77 14.61 -1.33
N HIS A 82 -0.99 13.79 -0.62
CA HIS A 82 -1.43 12.93 0.47
C HIS A 82 -2.49 11.86 0.11
N ALA A 83 -2.70 11.57 -1.18
CA ALA A 83 -3.51 10.43 -1.60
C ALA A 83 -2.64 9.16 -1.76
N LEU A 84 -3.26 8.01 -1.51
CA LEU A 84 -2.65 6.70 -1.76
C LEU A 84 -3.06 6.21 -3.15
N TYR A 85 -2.07 5.95 -4.01
CA TYR A 85 -2.26 5.38 -5.34
C TYR A 85 -1.69 3.97 -5.41
N VAL A 86 -2.42 3.07 -6.08
CA VAL A 86 -1.94 1.73 -6.40
C VAL A 86 -1.55 1.69 -7.88
N CYS A 87 -0.25 1.61 -8.16
CA CYS A 87 0.25 1.43 -9.52
C CYS A 87 0.17 -0.06 -9.88
N VAL A 88 -0.56 -0.38 -10.95
CA VAL A 88 -0.79 -1.77 -11.39
C VAL A 88 -0.22 -1.96 -12.78
N GLN A 89 0.69 -2.93 -12.93
CA GLN A 89 1.17 -3.37 -14.24
C GLN A 89 0.29 -4.50 -14.76
N ILE A 90 -0.35 -4.28 -15.91
CA ILE A 90 -1.17 -5.30 -16.58
C ILE A 90 -0.26 -6.10 -17.52
N ALA A 91 -0.16 -7.41 -17.29
CA ALA A 91 0.52 -8.30 -18.22
C ALA A 91 -0.38 -8.55 -19.44
N ILE A 92 0.15 -8.38 -20.65
CA ILE A 92 -0.54 -8.80 -21.88
C ILE A 92 -0.52 -10.33 -21.92
N PRO A 93 -1.68 -11.01 -22.02
CA PRO A 93 -1.73 -12.47 -22.12
C PRO A 93 -0.90 -12.95 -23.31
N LYS A 94 0.00 -13.93 -23.09
CA LYS A 94 0.69 -14.60 -24.19
C LYS A 94 -0.36 -15.31 -25.05
N ALA A 95 -0.37 -15.03 -26.35
CA ALA A 95 -1.22 -15.76 -27.29
C ALA A 95 -0.95 -17.26 -27.15
N LYS A 96 -2.01 -18.06 -26.94
CA LYS A 96 -1.90 -19.52 -27.00
C LYS A 96 -1.47 -19.90 -28.42
N ARG A 97 -0.31 -20.56 -28.54
CA ARG A 97 0.09 -21.29 -29.75
C ARG A 97 -0.75 -22.54 -29.90
#